data_AF-A0A924B5J7-F1
#
_entry.id   AF-A0A924B5J7-F1
#
_cell.length_a   1.000
_cell.length_b   1.000
_cell.length_c   1.000
_cell.angle_alpha   90.00
_cell.angle_beta   90.00
_cell.angle_gamma   90.00
#
_symmetry.space_group_name_H-M   'P 1'
#
loop_
_entity.id
_entity.type
_entity.pdbx_description
1 polymer ?
#
loop_
_entity_poly.entity_id
_entity_poly.type
_entity_poly.pdbx_seq_one_letter_code
_entity_poly.pdbx_strand_id
1 'polypeptide(L)'
;MTKSEKIKHFIKDVGLPLNQAPEALGMTASDFMAWWSGFNPKAMRTQQVIQLGQFFNIHEDDILSGTYDKEFVRSVLFLGVEAVPERYSQYQFSFLRSSAHIIKFLTLTRGQHFSDMIMRKMNVSPLIYSSFDNKISLNYFVDLLEILASNGLKQDELDNLACVLFLTLSRTALGQKFKAAKTYFDCYSVLAENVHLFDTNFNYKFDLDRSQVRIETSLVYENHPHLNWSLARMDRLMRYRQIMMGWFPFLSKLPPIYPENVLKHTVTGVEASYVIKFTDYVPSQLFSLPTARFSQS
;
A
#
# COMPACT_ATOMS: atom_id res chain seq x y z
N MET A 1 18.95 14.05 -27.24
CA MET A 1 19.24 12.75 -26.60
C MET A 1 19.66 11.73 -27.65
N THR A 2 20.75 11.01 -27.40
CA THR A 2 21.20 9.87 -28.21
C THR A 2 20.21 8.71 -28.13
N LYS A 3 20.29 7.74 -29.06
CA LYS A 3 19.48 6.51 -29.02
C LYS A 3 19.66 5.76 -27.70
N SER A 4 20.90 5.62 -27.23
CA SER A 4 21.20 5.01 -25.94
C SER A 4 20.55 5.76 -24.77
N GLU A 5 20.58 7.10 -24.78
CA GLU A 5 19.93 7.89 -23.74
C GLU A 5 18.40 7.74 -23.76
N LYS A 6 17.79 7.69 -24.94
CA LYS A 6 16.35 7.47 -25.11
C LYS A 6 15.91 6.11 -24.55
N ILE A 7 16.67 5.05 -24.82
CA ILE A 7 16.38 3.72 -24.27
C ILE A 7 16.60 3.70 -22.75
N LYS A 8 17.68 4.30 -22.24
CA LYS A 8 17.89 4.41 -20.78
C LYS A 8 16.77 5.20 -20.11
N HIS A 9 16.27 6.25 -20.77
CA HIS A 9 15.14 7.02 -20.31
C HIS A 9 13.86 6.18 -20.31
N PHE A 10 13.55 5.50 -21.40
CA PHE A 10 12.42 4.57 -21.49
C PHE A 10 12.44 3.55 -20.35
N ILE A 11 13.55 2.83 -20.16
CA ILE A 11 13.72 1.80 -19.11
C ILE A 11 13.43 2.39 -17.72
N LYS A 12 13.95 3.60 -17.44
CA LYS A 12 13.69 4.30 -16.17
C LYS A 12 12.24 4.74 -16.05
N ASP A 13 11.67 5.24 -17.13
CA ASP A 13 10.34 5.85 -17.16
C ASP A 13 9.24 4.80 -16.98
N VAL A 14 9.31 3.69 -17.73
CA VAL A 14 8.36 2.57 -17.59
C VAL A 14 8.69 1.66 -16.40
N GLY A 15 9.89 1.78 -15.84
CA GLY A 15 10.31 1.05 -14.65
C GLY A 15 10.73 -0.40 -14.90
N LEU A 16 11.16 -0.74 -16.12
CA LEU A 16 11.65 -2.07 -16.50
C LEU A 16 12.81 -2.50 -15.56
N PRO A 17 12.70 -3.63 -14.84
CA PRO A 17 13.76 -4.09 -13.95
C PRO A 17 15.08 -4.34 -14.69
N LEU A 18 16.21 -3.89 -14.13
CA LEU A 18 17.53 -4.03 -14.77
C LEU A 18 18.01 -5.49 -14.90
N ASN A 19 17.42 -6.42 -14.16
CA ASN A 19 17.66 -7.85 -14.32
C ASN A 19 16.83 -8.49 -15.45
N GLN A 20 15.72 -7.87 -15.85
CA GLN A 20 14.89 -8.29 -17.00
C GLN A 20 15.21 -7.51 -18.28
N ALA A 21 15.76 -6.29 -18.13
CA ALA A 21 16.15 -5.46 -19.26
C ALA A 21 17.12 -6.13 -20.26
N PRO A 22 18.08 -6.98 -19.85
CA PRO A 22 18.91 -7.73 -20.79
C PRO A 22 18.07 -8.62 -21.70
N GLU A 23 17.13 -9.37 -21.13
CA GLU A 23 16.23 -10.23 -21.89
C GLU A 23 15.37 -9.43 -22.87
N ALA A 24 14.75 -8.35 -22.39
CA ALA A 24 13.93 -7.47 -23.23
C ALA A 24 14.71 -6.81 -24.38
N LEU A 25 16.01 -6.58 -24.20
CA LEU A 25 16.91 -6.05 -25.21
C LEU A 25 17.61 -7.14 -26.03
N GLY A 26 17.36 -8.43 -25.76
CA GLY A 26 18.08 -9.56 -26.37
C GLY A 26 19.60 -9.50 -26.18
N MET A 27 20.04 -9.08 -24.99
CA MET A 27 21.43 -8.95 -24.58
C MET A 27 21.78 -9.92 -23.46
N THR A 28 23.07 -10.24 -23.34
CA THR A 28 23.58 -10.88 -22.12
C THR A 28 23.57 -9.87 -20.96
N ALA A 29 23.45 -10.36 -19.72
CA ALA A 29 23.49 -9.50 -18.53
C ALA A 29 24.81 -8.70 -18.43
N SER A 30 25.94 -9.31 -18.83
CA SER A 30 27.25 -8.65 -18.84
C SER A 30 27.30 -7.48 -19.82
N ASP A 31 26.85 -7.70 -21.07
CA ASP A 31 26.82 -6.65 -22.10
C ASP A 31 25.87 -5.52 -21.73
N PHE A 32 24.69 -5.86 -21.18
CA PHE A 32 23.74 -4.88 -20.71
C PHE A 32 24.35 -3.99 -19.61
N MET A 33 25.01 -4.60 -18.61
CA MET A 33 25.62 -3.84 -17.52
C MET A 33 26.78 -2.96 -17.99
N ALA A 34 27.60 -3.43 -18.93
CA ALA A 34 28.66 -2.63 -19.55
C ALA A 34 28.12 -1.41 -20.30
N TRP A 35 27.00 -1.57 -21.02
CA TRP A 35 26.31 -0.47 -21.69
C TRP A 35 25.58 0.47 -20.69
N TRP A 36 24.90 -0.09 -19.69
CA TRP A 36 24.12 0.65 -18.71
C TRP A 36 25.01 1.57 -17.87
N SER A 37 26.13 1.04 -17.38
CA SER A 37 27.15 1.76 -16.59
C SER A 37 27.97 2.76 -17.40
N GLY A 38 27.96 2.66 -18.74
CA GLY A 38 28.79 3.51 -19.61
C GLY A 38 30.25 3.05 -19.71
N PHE A 39 30.61 1.90 -19.12
CA PHE A 39 31.96 1.33 -19.17
C PHE A 39 32.35 0.86 -20.58
N ASN A 40 31.37 0.40 -21.37
CA ASN A 40 31.55 0.13 -22.80
C ASN A 40 30.39 0.74 -23.60
N PRO A 41 30.50 1.99 -24.07
CA PRO A 41 29.42 2.71 -24.73
C PRO A 41 29.26 2.24 -26.18
N LYS A 42 29.20 0.91 -26.42
CA LYS A 42 28.76 0.41 -27.72
C LYS A 42 27.40 1.02 -28.00
N ALA A 43 27.28 1.64 -29.18
CA ALA A 43 26.03 2.22 -29.61
C ALA A 43 24.95 1.12 -29.63
N MET A 44 23.79 1.42 -29.06
CA MET A 44 22.62 0.54 -29.18
C MET A 44 22.28 0.36 -30.64
N ARG A 45 22.24 -0.90 -31.11
CA ARG A 45 21.87 -1.21 -32.48
C ARG A 45 20.35 -1.18 -32.60
N THR A 46 19.86 -1.00 -33.82
CA THR A 46 18.41 -0.97 -34.09
C THR A 46 17.74 -2.28 -33.67
N GLN A 47 18.43 -3.42 -33.78
CA GLN A 47 17.92 -4.72 -33.34
C GLN A 47 17.52 -4.75 -31.87
N GLN A 48 18.27 -4.12 -30.97
CA GLN A 48 17.90 -4.07 -29.54
C GLN A 48 16.62 -3.25 -29.32
N VAL A 49 16.41 -2.19 -30.11
CA VAL A 49 15.19 -1.37 -30.01
C VAL A 49 13.98 -2.15 -30.54
N ILE A 50 14.15 -2.87 -31.63
CA ILE A 50 13.12 -3.77 -32.18
C ILE A 50 12.77 -4.86 -31.17
N GLN A 51 13.77 -5.50 -30.55
CA GLN A 51 13.54 -6.52 -29.52
C GLN A 51 12.80 -5.95 -28.31
N LEU A 52 13.15 -4.74 -27.88
CA LEU A 52 12.46 -4.05 -26.80
C LEU A 52 10.99 -3.74 -27.17
N GLY A 53 10.74 -3.28 -28.40
CA GLY A 53 9.40 -3.06 -28.93
C GLY A 53 8.57 -4.35 -28.96
N GLN A 54 9.16 -5.44 -29.46
CA GLN A 54 8.52 -6.77 -29.49
C GLN A 54 8.21 -7.29 -28.08
N PHE A 55 9.13 -7.11 -27.13
CA PHE A 55 8.93 -7.51 -25.74
C PHE A 55 7.72 -6.82 -25.10
N PHE A 56 7.49 -5.54 -25.44
CA PHE A 56 6.37 -4.75 -24.94
C PHE A 56 5.15 -4.69 -25.85
N ASN A 57 5.20 -5.34 -27.01
CA ASN A 57 4.19 -5.24 -28.06
C ASN A 57 3.86 -3.78 -28.46
N ILE A 58 4.89 -2.94 -28.60
CA ILE A 58 4.80 -1.54 -29.09
C ILE A 58 5.80 -1.30 -30.23
N HIS A 59 5.57 -0.24 -31.02
CA HIS A 59 6.47 0.11 -32.12
C HIS A 59 7.77 0.72 -31.59
N GLU A 60 8.92 0.38 -32.19
CA GLU A 60 10.23 0.90 -31.77
C GLU A 60 10.33 2.43 -31.89
N ASP A 61 9.63 3.02 -32.85
CA ASP A 61 9.60 4.47 -33.05
C ASP A 61 8.91 5.18 -31.89
N ASP A 62 7.91 4.57 -31.25
CA ASP A 62 7.25 5.13 -30.07
C ASP A 62 8.24 5.21 -28.90
N ILE A 63 9.07 4.18 -28.72
CA ILE A 63 10.15 4.15 -27.72
C ILE A 63 11.16 5.28 -27.97
N LEU A 64 11.57 5.47 -29.22
CA LEU A 64 12.58 6.47 -29.58
C LEU A 64 12.03 7.90 -29.61
N SER A 65 10.76 8.09 -29.88
CA SER A 65 10.10 9.41 -29.89
C SER A 65 9.56 9.80 -28.52
N GLY A 66 9.34 8.84 -27.62
CA GLY A 66 8.79 9.06 -26.28
C GLY A 66 7.26 9.15 -26.26
N THR A 67 6.57 8.67 -27.29
CA THR A 67 5.11 8.76 -27.45
C THR A 67 4.36 7.50 -27.04
N TYR A 68 5.05 6.52 -26.46
CA TYR A 68 4.46 5.26 -26.01
C TYR A 68 3.44 5.45 -24.88
N ASP A 69 2.41 4.60 -24.85
CA ASP A 69 1.49 4.52 -23.72
C ASP A 69 2.19 3.86 -22.53
N LYS A 70 2.58 4.68 -21.56
CA LYS A 70 3.28 4.26 -20.35
C LYS A 70 2.47 3.27 -19.50
N GLU A 71 1.16 3.43 -19.44
CA GLU A 71 0.29 2.55 -18.65
C GLU A 71 0.19 1.17 -19.31
N PHE A 72 0.04 1.15 -20.63
CA PHE A 72 0.07 -0.08 -21.42
C PHE A 72 1.39 -0.83 -21.24
N VAL A 73 2.53 -0.17 -21.42
CA VAL A 73 3.86 -0.81 -21.27
C VAL A 73 4.05 -1.37 -19.87
N ARG A 74 3.62 -0.64 -18.84
CA ARG A 74 3.66 -1.12 -17.45
C ARG A 74 2.76 -2.34 -17.26
N SER A 75 1.61 -2.42 -17.92
CA SER A 75 0.75 -3.60 -17.83
C SER A 75 1.39 -4.87 -18.39
N VAL A 76 2.20 -4.75 -19.46
CA VAL A 76 2.93 -5.86 -20.07
C VAL A 76 4.08 -6.33 -19.15
N LEU A 77 4.78 -5.39 -18.50
CA LEU A 77 5.86 -5.69 -17.54
C LEU A 77 5.41 -6.58 -16.37
N PHE A 78 4.15 -6.47 -15.96
CA PHE A 78 3.66 -7.09 -14.73
C PHE A 78 2.66 -8.25 -14.97
N LEU A 79 2.73 -8.94 -16.12
CA LEU A 79 1.92 -10.11 -16.47
C LEU A 79 0.40 -9.86 -16.42
N GLY A 80 -0.06 -8.80 -17.08
CA GLY A 80 -1.48 -8.45 -17.13
C GLY A 80 -1.89 -7.57 -15.95
N VAL A 81 -2.87 -6.71 -16.20
CA VAL A 81 -3.24 -5.54 -15.39
C VAL A 81 -3.50 -5.87 -13.90
N GLU A 82 -3.83 -7.12 -13.58
CA GLU A 82 -4.28 -7.54 -12.24
C GLU A 82 -3.61 -8.83 -11.71
N ALA A 83 -2.64 -9.41 -12.44
CA ALA A 83 -2.04 -10.66 -11.99
C ALA A 83 -1.21 -10.42 -10.72
N VAL A 84 -1.63 -11.06 -9.64
CA VAL A 84 -0.86 -11.15 -8.39
C VAL A 84 -0.18 -12.51 -8.31
N PRO A 85 0.98 -12.62 -7.65
CA PRO A 85 1.59 -13.89 -7.31
C PRO A 85 0.57 -14.84 -6.68
N GLU A 86 0.70 -16.14 -6.96
CA GLU A 86 -0.27 -17.17 -6.52
C GLU A 86 -0.57 -17.11 -5.01
N ARG A 87 0.45 -16.86 -4.19
CA ARG A 87 0.34 -16.65 -2.74
C ARG A 87 -0.64 -15.54 -2.31
N TYR A 88 -0.96 -14.60 -3.20
CA TYR A 88 -1.90 -13.50 -2.99
C TYR A 88 -3.26 -13.74 -3.67
N SER A 89 -3.33 -14.65 -4.64
CA SER A 89 -4.58 -15.02 -5.32
C SER A 89 -5.40 -16.07 -4.57
N GLN A 90 -4.78 -16.78 -3.61
CA GLN A 90 -5.46 -17.74 -2.74
C GLN A 90 -6.01 -17.08 -1.47
N TYR A 91 -7.17 -17.54 -0.99
CA TYR A 91 -7.80 -17.09 0.27
C TYR A 91 -7.99 -15.57 0.35
N GLN A 92 -8.58 -15.00 -0.70
CA GLN A 92 -8.78 -13.56 -0.87
C GLN A 92 -9.94 -13.03 0.00
N PHE A 93 -9.68 -12.90 1.30
CA PHE A 93 -10.66 -12.37 2.25
C PHE A 93 -10.48 -10.88 2.56
N SER A 94 -9.42 -10.22 2.06
CA SER A 94 -9.20 -8.79 2.25
C SER A 94 -9.61 -8.01 1.01
N PHE A 95 -10.22 -6.83 1.14
CA PHE A 95 -10.37 -5.91 0.01
C PHE A 95 -9.09 -5.12 -0.23
N LEU A 96 -8.70 -4.85 -1.48
CA LEU A 96 -7.51 -4.04 -1.77
C LEU A 96 -7.57 -2.63 -1.18
N ARG A 97 -8.78 -2.06 -1.07
CA ARG A 97 -9.00 -0.76 -0.42
C ARG A 97 -8.47 -0.68 1.02
N SER A 98 -8.34 -1.81 1.73
CA SER A 98 -7.79 -1.85 3.09
C SER A 98 -6.26 -1.65 3.13
N SER A 99 -5.60 -1.66 1.97
CA SER A 99 -4.15 -1.46 1.82
C SER A 99 -3.79 -0.29 0.91
N ALA A 100 -4.74 0.21 0.10
CA ALA A 100 -4.50 1.26 -0.89
C ALA A 100 -3.93 2.55 -0.29
N HIS A 101 -4.35 2.92 0.93
CA HIS A 101 -3.85 4.12 1.58
C HIS A 101 -2.38 4.02 1.99
N ILE A 102 -1.83 2.79 2.18
CA ILE A 102 -0.41 2.58 2.44
C ILE A 102 0.39 3.02 1.22
N ILE A 103 0.06 2.53 0.03
CA ILE A 103 0.77 2.91 -1.20
C ILE A 103 0.64 4.42 -1.47
N LYS A 104 -0.55 4.99 -1.22
CA LYS A 104 -0.75 6.44 -1.32
C LYS A 104 0.17 7.21 -0.36
N PHE A 105 0.29 6.77 0.90
CA PHE A 105 1.22 7.39 1.86
C PHE A 105 2.67 7.33 1.35
N LEU A 106 3.11 6.19 0.84
CA LEU A 106 4.47 6.02 0.33
C LEU A 106 4.75 6.93 -0.86
N THR A 107 3.80 7.05 -1.79
CA THR A 107 3.94 7.95 -2.94
C THR A 107 4.04 9.41 -2.48
N LEU A 108 3.25 9.81 -1.48
CA LEU A 108 3.28 11.18 -0.96
C LEU A 108 4.55 11.51 -0.16
N THR A 109 5.11 10.54 0.58
CA THR A 109 6.22 10.78 1.52
C THR A 109 7.60 10.41 0.95
N ARG A 110 7.68 9.42 0.07
CA ARG A 110 8.92 8.88 -0.51
C ARG A 110 8.95 8.95 -2.04
N GLY A 111 7.86 9.39 -2.68
CA GLY A 111 7.74 9.52 -4.13
C GLY A 111 7.35 8.22 -4.84
N GLN A 112 6.87 8.35 -6.08
CA GLN A 112 6.37 7.23 -6.88
C GLN A 112 7.42 6.13 -7.11
N HIS A 113 8.69 6.51 -7.27
CA HIS A 113 9.77 5.55 -7.51
C HIS A 113 9.96 4.56 -6.35
N PHE A 114 9.82 5.04 -5.11
CA PHE A 114 9.90 4.19 -3.93
C PHE A 114 8.71 3.24 -3.89
N SER A 115 7.49 3.73 -4.10
CA SER A 115 6.28 2.90 -4.19
C SER A 115 6.43 1.81 -5.26
N ASP A 116 6.88 2.16 -6.46
CA ASP A 116 7.14 1.21 -7.56
C ASP A 116 8.20 0.18 -7.18
N MET A 117 9.24 0.56 -6.43
CA MET A 117 10.24 -0.39 -5.91
C MET A 117 9.62 -1.38 -4.92
N ILE A 118 8.78 -0.93 -3.99
CA ILE A 118 8.10 -1.80 -3.02
C ILE A 118 7.17 -2.80 -3.73
N MET A 119 6.35 -2.31 -4.66
CA MET A 119 5.46 -3.15 -5.47
C MET A 119 6.24 -4.19 -6.29
N ARG A 120 7.39 -3.79 -6.86
CA ARG A 120 8.31 -4.72 -7.55
C ARG A 120 8.89 -5.79 -6.61
N LYS A 121 9.28 -5.45 -5.38
CA LYS A 121 9.75 -6.45 -4.39
C LYS A 121 8.67 -7.46 -4.02
N MET A 122 7.41 -7.06 -4.12
CA MET A 122 6.27 -7.95 -3.92
C MET A 122 5.89 -8.74 -5.17
N ASN A 123 6.50 -8.44 -6.32
CA ASN A 123 6.11 -8.92 -7.65
C ASN A 123 4.63 -8.61 -7.97
N VAL A 124 4.15 -7.41 -7.61
CA VAL A 124 2.77 -6.98 -7.83
C VAL A 124 2.75 -5.74 -8.71
N SER A 125 1.87 -5.74 -9.72
CA SER A 125 1.62 -4.56 -10.55
C SER A 125 1.03 -3.41 -9.73
N PRO A 126 1.52 -2.17 -9.86
CA PRO A 126 0.85 -1.00 -9.28
C PRO A 126 -0.61 -0.82 -9.77
N LEU A 127 -0.94 -1.40 -10.93
CA LEU A 127 -2.29 -1.37 -11.51
C LEU A 127 -3.30 -2.23 -10.74
N ILE A 128 -2.85 -3.04 -9.77
CA ILE A 128 -3.75 -3.80 -8.89
C ILE A 128 -4.76 -2.89 -8.17
N TYR A 129 -4.40 -1.62 -7.93
CA TYR A 129 -5.25 -0.63 -7.29
C TYR A 129 -6.20 0.10 -8.24
N SER A 130 -6.30 -0.32 -9.50
CA SER A 130 -7.30 0.19 -10.46
C SER A 130 -8.73 -0.15 -10.04
N SER A 131 -8.93 -1.29 -9.37
CA SER A 131 -10.21 -1.72 -8.78
C SER A 131 -10.06 -1.99 -7.28
N PHE A 132 -10.57 -1.08 -6.46
CA PHE A 132 -10.49 -1.18 -4.99
C PHE A 132 -11.39 -2.26 -4.38
N ASP A 133 -12.34 -2.77 -5.15
CA ASP A 133 -13.26 -3.84 -4.74
C ASP A 133 -12.69 -5.24 -5.00
N ASN A 134 -11.56 -5.35 -5.72
CA ASN A 134 -10.85 -6.60 -5.87
C ASN A 134 -10.38 -7.09 -4.49
N LYS A 135 -10.41 -8.41 -4.31
CA LYS A 135 -9.97 -9.05 -3.07
C LYS A 135 -8.54 -9.57 -3.20
N ILE A 136 -7.84 -9.64 -2.08
CA ILE A 136 -6.48 -10.13 -1.96
C ILE A 136 -6.30 -10.93 -0.67
N SER A 137 -5.31 -11.82 -0.66
CA SER A 137 -4.90 -12.52 0.56
C SER A 137 -4.37 -11.57 1.63
N LEU A 138 -4.61 -11.89 2.90
CA LEU A 138 -3.97 -11.21 4.04
C LEU A 138 -2.44 -11.27 3.97
N ASN A 139 -1.88 -12.29 3.30
CA ASN A 139 -0.45 -12.40 3.02
C ASN A 139 0.12 -11.12 2.41
N TYR A 140 -0.54 -10.59 1.37
CA TYR A 140 -0.10 -9.37 0.70
C TYR A 140 0.12 -8.23 1.69
N PHE A 141 -0.80 -8.07 2.64
CA PHE A 141 -0.74 -7.01 3.62
C PHE A 141 0.41 -7.20 4.62
N VAL A 142 0.61 -8.43 5.09
CA VAL A 142 1.72 -8.78 5.99
C VAL A 142 3.07 -8.58 5.31
N ASP A 143 3.22 -9.04 4.07
CA ASP A 143 4.44 -8.87 3.27
C ASP A 143 4.73 -7.39 2.98
N LEU A 144 3.70 -6.61 2.67
CA LEU A 144 3.85 -5.17 2.46
C LEU A 144 4.44 -4.51 3.69
N LEU A 145 3.88 -4.74 4.89
CA LEU A 145 4.41 -4.17 6.14
C LEU A 145 5.85 -4.63 6.44
N GLU A 146 6.20 -5.88 6.11
CA GLU A 146 7.55 -6.40 6.30
C GLU A 146 8.56 -5.83 5.32
N ILE A 147 8.20 -5.72 4.05
CA ILE A 147 9.04 -5.11 3.03
C ILE A 147 9.26 -3.63 3.38
N LEU A 148 8.24 -2.92 3.86
CA LEU A 148 8.41 -1.54 4.29
C LEU A 148 9.40 -1.39 5.45
N ALA A 149 9.26 -2.22 6.49
CA ALA A 149 10.19 -2.21 7.63
C ALA A 149 11.63 -2.52 7.18
N SER A 150 11.82 -3.55 6.33
CA SER A 150 13.15 -3.92 5.82
C SER A 150 13.76 -2.90 4.85
N ASN A 151 12.97 -1.97 4.31
CA ASN A 151 13.43 -0.88 3.46
C ASN A 151 13.54 0.46 4.20
N GLY A 152 13.64 0.40 5.54
CA GLY A 152 14.02 1.54 6.37
C GLY A 152 12.86 2.43 6.82
N LEU A 153 11.60 2.00 6.67
CA LEU A 153 10.50 2.65 7.39
C LEU A 153 10.60 2.31 8.86
N LYS A 154 10.73 3.34 9.69
CA LYS A 154 10.71 3.19 11.15
C LYS A 154 9.31 2.89 11.64
N GLN A 155 9.20 2.35 12.85
CA GLN A 155 7.90 2.02 13.44
C GLN A 155 6.97 3.24 13.50
N ASP A 156 7.50 4.43 13.83
CA ASP A 156 6.71 5.67 13.86
C ASP A 156 6.14 6.03 12.47
N GLU A 157 6.86 5.73 11.40
CA GLU A 157 6.36 5.93 10.03
C GLU A 157 5.28 4.91 9.67
N LEU A 158 5.45 3.65 10.09
CA LEU A 158 4.46 2.61 9.90
C LEU A 158 3.15 2.91 10.65
N ASP A 159 3.25 3.46 11.86
CA ASP A 159 2.10 3.89 12.66
C ASP A 159 1.38 5.07 11.97
N ASN A 160 2.12 5.96 11.28
CA ASN A 160 1.53 7.06 10.53
C ASN A 160 0.84 6.64 9.22
N LEU A 161 1.03 5.41 8.72
CA LEU A 161 0.37 4.95 7.48
C LEU A 161 -1.15 5.05 7.56
N ALA A 162 -1.71 4.70 8.72
CA ALA A 162 -3.15 4.68 8.94
C ALA A 162 -3.80 6.07 8.82
N CYS A 163 -3.04 7.16 8.98
CA CYS A 163 -3.58 8.50 8.83
C CYS A 163 -4.12 8.69 7.40
N VAL A 164 -3.46 8.19 6.34
CA VAL A 164 -3.90 8.43 4.95
C VAL A 164 -5.22 7.73 4.61
N LEU A 165 -5.73 6.83 5.46
CA LEU A 165 -7.05 6.22 5.33
C LEU A 165 -8.18 7.26 5.17
N PHE A 166 -8.09 8.43 5.81
CA PHE A 166 -9.14 9.46 5.64
C PHE A 166 -9.12 10.12 4.26
N LEU A 167 -7.96 10.18 3.60
CA LEU A 167 -7.84 10.75 2.26
C LEU A 167 -8.49 9.87 1.20
N THR A 168 -8.68 8.58 1.46
CA THR A 168 -9.39 7.66 0.57
C THR A 168 -10.87 7.60 0.91
N LEU A 169 -11.23 7.62 2.20
CA LEU A 169 -12.63 7.43 2.63
C LEU A 169 -13.48 8.69 2.62
N SER A 170 -12.92 9.88 2.83
CA SER A 170 -13.68 11.11 3.11
C SER A 170 -14.70 11.52 2.03
N ARG A 171 -14.56 11.03 0.79
CA ARG A 171 -15.48 11.30 -0.33
C ARG A 171 -16.51 10.18 -0.58
N THR A 172 -16.44 9.08 0.16
CA THR A 172 -17.35 7.93 0.02
C THR A 172 -18.60 8.09 0.89
N ALA A 173 -19.67 7.33 0.61
CA ALA A 173 -20.87 7.31 1.46
C ALA A 173 -20.54 6.95 2.92
N LEU A 174 -19.62 6.01 3.14
CA LEU A 174 -19.13 5.66 4.47
C LEU A 174 -18.40 6.82 5.14
N GLY A 175 -17.55 7.53 4.39
CA GLY A 175 -16.89 8.74 4.88
C GLY A 175 -17.87 9.84 5.31
N GLN A 176 -19.02 9.97 4.64
CA GLN A 176 -20.07 10.90 5.05
C GLN A 176 -20.75 10.48 6.37
N LYS A 177 -20.94 9.17 6.60
CA LYS A 177 -21.43 8.67 7.90
C LYS A 177 -20.49 9.07 9.04
N PHE A 178 -19.17 8.87 8.86
CA PHE A 178 -18.18 9.31 9.85
C PHE A 178 -18.19 10.83 10.03
N LYS A 179 -18.25 11.62 8.96
CA LYS A 179 -18.33 13.09 9.08
C LYS A 179 -19.55 13.61 9.84
N ALA A 180 -20.64 12.84 9.85
CA ALA A 180 -21.85 13.18 10.59
C ALA A 180 -21.75 12.86 12.09
N ALA A 181 -20.83 11.97 12.49
CA ALA A 181 -20.57 11.67 13.90
C ALA A 181 -19.96 12.89 14.59
N LYS A 182 -20.50 13.25 15.76
CA LYS A 182 -20.05 14.43 16.53
C LYS A 182 -19.31 14.06 17.81
N THR A 183 -19.46 12.82 18.25
CA THR A 183 -18.84 12.30 19.48
C THR A 183 -18.02 11.04 19.15
N TYR A 184 -17.11 10.67 20.07
CA TYR A 184 -16.38 9.41 19.95
C TYR A 184 -17.32 8.21 19.91
N PHE A 185 -18.37 8.23 20.74
CA PHE A 185 -19.42 7.22 20.72
C PHE A 185 -20.01 7.05 19.32
N ASP A 186 -20.49 8.14 18.71
CA ASP A 186 -21.12 8.07 17.39
C ASP A 186 -20.13 7.56 16.33
N CYS A 187 -18.87 7.98 16.42
CA CYS A 187 -17.81 7.55 15.51
C CYS A 187 -17.57 6.03 15.60
N TYR A 188 -17.45 5.49 16.82
CA TYR A 188 -17.24 4.06 17.03
C TYR A 188 -18.51 3.23 16.80
N SER A 189 -19.71 3.80 16.94
CA SER A 189 -20.96 3.17 16.47
C SER A 189 -20.93 2.98 14.95
N VAL A 190 -20.56 4.03 14.19
CA VAL A 190 -20.41 3.93 12.72
C VAL A 190 -19.38 2.87 12.37
N LEU A 191 -18.24 2.82 13.06
CA LEU A 191 -17.25 1.77 12.83
C LEU A 191 -17.80 0.38 13.12
N ALA A 192 -18.45 0.16 14.26
CA ALA A 192 -19.00 -1.14 14.65
C ALA A 192 -19.99 -1.69 13.61
N GLU A 193 -20.88 -0.84 13.10
CA GLU A 193 -21.85 -1.21 12.06
C GLU A 193 -21.22 -1.50 10.69
N ASN A 194 -20.05 -0.92 10.41
CA ASN A 194 -19.46 -0.92 9.07
C ASN A 194 -18.05 -1.55 9.03
N VAL A 195 -17.62 -2.25 10.09
CA VAL A 195 -16.26 -2.81 10.21
C VAL A 195 -15.93 -3.78 9.07
N HIS A 196 -16.92 -4.55 8.62
CA HIS A 196 -16.82 -5.50 7.52
C HIS A 196 -16.49 -4.83 6.17
N LEU A 197 -16.68 -3.52 6.04
CA LEU A 197 -16.26 -2.79 4.84
C LEU A 197 -14.75 -2.52 4.83
N PHE A 198 -14.09 -2.56 5.99
CA PHE A 198 -12.65 -2.37 6.13
C PHE A 198 -11.90 -3.68 6.17
N ASP A 199 -12.46 -4.66 6.87
CA ASP A 199 -11.78 -5.91 7.13
C ASP A 199 -12.76 -7.05 7.42
N THR A 200 -12.53 -8.16 6.72
CA THR A 200 -13.29 -9.41 6.83
C THR A 200 -12.41 -10.60 7.18
N ASN A 201 -11.10 -10.41 7.42
CA ASN A 201 -10.22 -11.51 7.84
C ASN A 201 -10.34 -11.81 9.32
N PHE A 202 -10.86 -10.85 10.10
CA PHE A 202 -10.96 -10.96 11.54
C PHE A 202 -12.41 -10.98 11.97
N ASN A 203 -12.67 -11.73 13.02
CA ASN A 203 -13.90 -11.58 13.76
C ASN A 203 -13.79 -10.36 14.66
N TYR A 204 -14.88 -9.61 14.78
CA TYR A 204 -14.95 -8.42 15.61
C TYR A 204 -16.16 -8.48 16.52
N LYS A 205 -15.96 -8.05 17.77
CA LYS A 205 -17.03 -7.77 18.72
C LYS A 205 -16.78 -6.41 19.34
N PHE A 206 -17.81 -5.57 19.28
CA PHE A 206 -17.78 -4.22 19.85
C PHE A 206 -18.67 -4.21 21.08
N ASP A 207 -18.10 -3.78 22.20
CA ASP A 207 -18.82 -3.44 23.42
C ASP A 207 -18.65 -1.94 23.64
N LEU A 208 -19.73 -1.19 23.41
CA LEU A 208 -19.70 0.26 23.28
C LEU A 208 -20.68 0.88 24.26
N ASP A 209 -20.17 1.77 25.11
CA ASP A 209 -20.96 2.63 25.98
C ASP A 209 -20.56 4.10 25.79
N ARG A 210 -21.24 5.03 26.49
CA ARG A 210 -21.01 6.48 26.33
C ARG A 210 -19.64 6.97 26.82
N SER A 211 -18.89 6.16 27.54
CA SER A 211 -17.60 6.48 28.14
C SER A 211 -16.42 5.75 27.49
N GLN A 212 -16.66 4.63 26.81
CA GLN A 212 -15.60 3.84 26.18
C GLN A 212 -16.12 2.91 25.09
N VAL A 213 -15.18 2.41 24.27
CA VAL A 213 -15.38 1.23 23.43
C VAL A 213 -14.34 0.17 23.74
N ARG A 214 -14.78 -1.07 23.87
CA ARG A 214 -13.95 -2.27 23.86
C ARG A 214 -14.17 -3.00 22.54
N ILE A 215 -13.09 -3.21 21.81
CA ILE A 215 -13.07 -3.92 20.53
C ILE A 215 -12.30 -5.22 20.73
N GLU A 216 -12.99 -6.34 20.71
CA GLU A 216 -12.38 -7.66 20.71
C GLU A 216 -12.24 -8.12 19.26
N THR A 217 -11.05 -8.57 18.89
CA THR A 217 -10.79 -9.11 17.56
C THR A 217 -10.06 -10.43 17.65
N SER A 218 -10.39 -11.36 16.75
CA SER A 218 -9.68 -12.63 16.63
C SER A 218 -9.40 -12.97 15.18
N LEU A 219 -8.20 -13.51 14.93
CA LEU A 219 -7.78 -14.07 13.66
C LEU A 219 -7.58 -15.57 13.85
N VAL A 220 -8.31 -16.37 13.08
CA VAL A 220 -8.22 -17.84 13.15
C VAL A 220 -7.23 -18.31 12.09
N TYR A 221 -6.17 -19.00 12.50
CA TYR A 221 -5.08 -19.40 11.60
C TYR A 221 -5.53 -20.39 10.52
N GLU A 222 -6.50 -21.25 10.83
CA GLU A 222 -7.04 -22.23 9.88
C GLU A 222 -7.68 -21.57 8.65
N ASN A 223 -8.18 -20.34 8.77
CA ASN A 223 -8.73 -19.58 7.64
C ASN A 223 -7.64 -19.03 6.70
N HIS A 224 -6.37 -19.10 7.12
CA HIS A 224 -5.23 -18.58 6.36
C HIS A 224 -4.03 -19.56 6.41
N PRO A 225 -4.19 -20.79 5.91
CA PRO A 225 -3.21 -21.89 6.11
C PRO A 225 -1.84 -21.63 5.47
N HIS A 226 -1.75 -20.68 4.54
CA HIS A 226 -0.52 -20.31 3.83
C HIS A 226 0.20 -19.10 4.43
N LEU A 227 -0.31 -18.54 5.54
CA LEU A 227 0.32 -17.39 6.17
C LEU A 227 1.44 -17.85 7.10
N ASN A 228 2.63 -17.26 6.94
CA ASN A 228 3.71 -17.48 7.90
C ASN A 228 3.41 -16.70 9.18
N TRP A 229 2.96 -17.42 10.20
CA TRP A 229 2.54 -16.94 11.51
C TRP A 229 3.69 -16.60 12.47
N SER A 230 4.84 -16.14 11.96
CA SER A 230 5.91 -15.73 12.85
C SER A 230 5.42 -14.62 13.80
N LEU A 231 5.80 -14.74 15.07
CA LEU A 231 5.34 -13.85 16.14
C LEU A 231 5.53 -12.37 15.76
N ALA A 232 6.70 -12.02 15.22
CA ALA A 232 7.02 -10.66 14.81
C ALA A 232 6.12 -10.12 13.68
N ARG A 233 5.69 -10.97 12.75
CA ARG A 233 4.76 -10.57 11.68
C ARG A 233 3.37 -10.31 12.23
N MET A 234 2.91 -11.16 13.14
CA MET A 234 1.62 -11.00 13.81
C MET A 234 1.60 -9.78 14.69
N ASP A 235 2.62 -9.56 15.51
CA ASP A 235 2.72 -8.37 16.35
C ASP A 235 2.68 -7.09 15.50
N ARG A 236 3.37 -7.06 14.35
CA ARG A 236 3.34 -5.90 13.45
C ARG A 236 1.96 -5.68 12.83
N LEU A 237 1.30 -6.74 12.36
CA LEU A 237 -0.06 -6.67 11.83
C LEU A 237 -1.03 -6.14 12.90
N MET A 238 -0.96 -6.68 14.11
CA MET A 238 -1.85 -6.33 15.21
C MET A 238 -1.59 -4.92 15.75
N ARG A 239 -0.33 -4.47 15.77
CA ARG A 239 0.04 -3.08 16.05
C ARG A 239 -0.52 -2.12 14.99
N TYR A 240 -0.33 -2.43 13.72
CA TYR A 240 -0.88 -1.59 12.65
C TYR A 240 -2.41 -1.44 12.78
N ARG A 241 -3.12 -2.54 13.09
CA ARG A 241 -4.57 -2.51 13.34
C ARG A 241 -4.95 -1.67 14.55
N GLN A 242 -4.21 -1.81 15.65
CA GLN A 242 -4.37 -0.99 16.84
C GLN A 242 -4.32 0.50 16.49
N ILE A 243 -3.31 0.90 15.72
CA ILE A 243 -3.12 2.28 15.29
C ILE A 243 -4.28 2.73 14.39
N MET A 244 -4.69 1.90 13.42
CA MET A 244 -5.85 2.19 12.56
C MET A 244 -7.13 2.44 13.36
N MET A 245 -7.38 1.66 14.42
CA MET A 245 -8.53 1.86 15.31
C MET A 245 -8.51 3.21 16.02
N GLY A 246 -7.31 3.73 16.33
CA GLY A 246 -7.15 5.04 16.95
C GLY A 246 -7.33 6.23 16.01
N TRP A 247 -7.24 6.01 14.68
CA TRP A 247 -7.36 7.07 13.68
C TRP A 247 -8.78 7.31 13.17
N PHE A 248 -9.73 6.39 13.38
CA PHE A 248 -11.13 6.59 12.94
C PHE A 248 -11.80 7.89 13.42
N PRO A 249 -11.60 8.35 14.68
CA PRO A 249 -12.15 9.63 15.14
C PRO A 249 -11.81 10.83 14.25
N PHE A 250 -10.66 10.78 13.57
CA PHE A 250 -10.23 11.85 12.68
C PHE A 250 -11.17 12.05 11.48
N LEU A 251 -11.85 11.00 11.00
CA LEU A 251 -12.88 11.10 9.96
C LEU A 251 -14.07 11.97 10.39
N SER A 252 -14.30 12.04 11.70
CA SER A 252 -15.36 12.78 12.38
C SER A 252 -14.88 14.15 12.88
N LYS A 253 -13.67 14.59 12.45
CA LYS A 253 -12.97 15.81 12.94
C LYS A 253 -12.68 15.79 14.45
N LEU A 254 -12.58 14.61 15.04
CA LEU A 254 -12.17 14.42 16.43
C LEU A 254 -10.67 14.06 16.49
N PRO A 255 -9.96 14.42 17.57
CA PRO A 255 -8.60 13.94 17.79
C PRO A 255 -8.51 12.40 17.75
N PRO A 256 -7.44 11.81 17.19
CA PRO A 256 -7.18 10.38 17.32
C PRO A 256 -7.06 9.98 18.80
N ILE A 257 -7.57 8.80 19.18
CA ILE A 257 -7.39 8.22 20.52
C ILE A 257 -6.84 6.80 20.36
N TYR A 258 -5.63 6.57 20.83
CA TYR A 258 -5.00 5.26 20.71
C TYR A 258 -5.48 4.31 21.81
N PRO A 259 -5.91 3.08 21.47
CA PRO A 259 -6.37 2.10 22.45
C PRO A 259 -5.25 1.58 23.34
N GLU A 260 -5.59 1.35 24.61
CA GLU A 260 -4.90 0.35 25.44
C GLU A 260 -5.16 -1.03 24.83
N ASN A 261 -4.14 -1.87 24.67
CA ASN A 261 -4.29 -3.17 24.03
C ASN A 261 -3.73 -4.33 24.85
N VAL A 262 -4.42 -5.46 24.76
CA VAL A 262 -3.95 -6.76 25.25
C VAL A 262 -3.93 -7.69 24.06
N LEU A 263 -2.75 -8.24 23.76
CA LEU A 263 -2.54 -9.19 22.67
C LEU A 263 -2.26 -10.57 23.25
N LYS A 264 -2.96 -11.58 22.76
CA LYS A 264 -2.81 -12.97 23.18
C LYS A 264 -2.63 -13.85 21.95
N HIS A 265 -1.46 -14.48 21.87
CA HIS A 265 -1.19 -15.52 20.88
C HIS A 265 -1.71 -16.85 21.40
N THR A 266 -2.48 -17.56 20.59
CA THR A 266 -3.00 -18.90 20.90
C THR A 266 -2.50 -19.90 19.86
N VAL A 267 -2.75 -21.19 20.09
CA VAL A 267 -2.37 -22.24 19.13
C VAL A 267 -3.20 -22.11 17.84
N THR A 268 -4.43 -21.65 17.94
CA THR A 268 -5.40 -21.60 16.84
C THR A 268 -5.49 -20.22 16.19
N GLY A 269 -4.81 -19.20 16.73
CA GLY A 269 -4.98 -17.85 16.26
C GLY A 269 -4.28 -16.78 17.08
N VAL A 270 -4.69 -15.55 16.85
CA VAL A 270 -4.33 -14.39 17.68
C VAL A 270 -5.59 -13.63 18.08
N GLU A 271 -5.66 -13.24 19.34
CA GLU A 271 -6.75 -12.48 19.93
C GLU A 271 -6.21 -11.14 20.42
N ALA A 272 -6.93 -10.06 20.16
CA ALA A 272 -6.62 -8.76 20.74
C ALA A 272 -7.87 -8.11 21.33
N SER A 273 -7.68 -7.44 22.47
CA SER A 273 -8.67 -6.56 23.07
C SER A 273 -8.12 -5.14 23.03
N TYR A 274 -8.86 -4.22 22.42
CA TYR A 274 -8.55 -2.81 22.35
C TYR A 274 -9.56 -2.03 23.18
N VAL A 275 -9.10 -1.25 24.16
CA VAL A 275 -9.96 -0.43 25.01
C VAL A 275 -9.64 1.04 24.75
N ILE A 276 -10.65 1.79 24.33
CA ILE A 276 -10.56 3.23 24.05
C ILE A 276 -11.52 3.92 24.99
N LYS A 277 -10.97 4.65 25.95
CA LYS A 277 -11.74 5.50 26.86
C LYS A 277 -11.97 6.84 26.17
N PHE A 278 -13.23 7.23 26.04
CA PHE A 278 -13.60 8.52 25.49
C PHE A 278 -13.16 9.59 26.48
N THR A 279 -12.30 10.48 26.03
CA THR A 279 -11.99 11.68 26.78
C THR A 279 -13.16 12.64 26.63
N ASP A 280 -13.46 13.42 27.67
CA ASP A 280 -14.40 14.53 27.62
C ASP A 280 -13.84 15.63 26.72
N TYR A 281 -13.82 15.39 25.41
CA TYR A 281 -13.44 16.40 24.44
C TYR A 281 -14.62 17.35 24.24
N VAL A 282 -14.60 18.45 25.00
CA VAL A 282 -15.42 19.63 24.70
C VAL A 282 -14.77 20.31 23.48
N PRO A 283 -15.45 20.40 22.33
CA PRO A 283 -14.88 20.99 21.12
C PRO A 283 -14.67 22.50 21.33
N SER A 284 -13.53 22.85 21.90
CA SER A 284 -13.04 24.22 22.00
C SER A 284 -11.82 24.33 21.11
N GLN A 285 -11.99 25.10 20.04
CA GLN A 285 -10.98 25.52 19.07
C GLN A 285 -10.58 24.45 18.05
N LEU A 286 -11.08 24.66 16.82
CA LEU A 286 -10.59 24.06 15.59
C LEU A 286 -9.05 24.04 15.58
N PHE A 287 -8.48 22.86 15.35
CA PHE A 287 -7.08 22.71 14.96
C PHE A 287 -6.78 23.64 13.78
N SER A 288 -6.14 24.78 14.03
CA SER A 288 -5.41 25.51 13.00
C SER A 288 -4.26 24.62 12.58
N LEU A 289 -4.36 24.01 11.39
CA LEU A 289 -3.22 23.41 10.72
C LEU A 289 -2.05 24.41 10.73
N PRO A 290 -0.78 23.97 10.87
CA PRO A 290 0.34 24.88 10.76
C PRO A 290 0.32 25.46 9.34
N THR A 291 -0.03 26.74 9.20
CA THR A 291 0.24 27.49 7.99
C THR A 291 1.75 27.53 7.82
N ALA A 292 2.26 26.75 6.86
CA ALA A 292 3.62 26.89 6.38
C ALA A 292 3.80 28.34 5.93
N ARG A 293 4.54 29.12 6.71
CA ARG A 293 5.02 30.43 6.28
C ARG A 293 6.08 30.17 5.22
N PHE A 294 5.70 30.25 3.95
CA PHE A 294 6.67 30.49 2.90
C PHE A 294 7.24 31.88 3.12
N SER A 295 8.42 31.96 3.73
CA SER A 295 9.26 33.15 3.64
C SER A 295 9.68 33.29 2.18
N GLN A 296 9.15 34.31 1.52
CA GLN A 296 9.74 34.81 0.30
C GLN A 296 11.08 35.46 0.66
N SER A 297 12.16 34.92 0.10
CA SER A 297 13.46 35.58 -0.06
C SER A 297 13.95 35.24 -1.46
#